data_AF-A0A359HJB0-F1
#
_entry.id   AF-A0A359HJB0-F1
#
_cell.length_a   1.000
_cell.length_b   1.000
_cell.length_c   1.000
_cell.angle_alpha   90.00
_cell.angle_beta   90.00
_cell.angle_gamma   90.00
#
_symmetry.space_group_name_H-M   'P 1'
#
loop_
_entity.id
_entity.type
_entity.pdbx_description
1 polymer ?
#
loop_
_entity_poly.entity_id
_entity_poly.type
_entity_poly.pdbx_seq_one_letter_code
_entity_poly.pdbx_strand_id
1 'polypeptide(L)' 'MNQAFFAFHGAYADMPGGAAGAQDPVGPAVRALRAQSGSLVEFIRRISWMWKFEQLQAAVENS' A
#
# COMPACT_ATOMS: atom_id res chain seq x y z
N MET A 1 16.99 -7.04 19.22
CA MET A 1 15.57 -7.37 18.98
C MET A 1 15.07 -6.46 17.85
N ASN A 2 14.76 -6.99 16.66
CA ASN A 2 14.44 -6.20 15.46
C ASN A 2 12.93 -6.13 15.23
N GLN A 3 12.35 -4.94 15.19
CA GLN A 3 10.90 -4.76 15.02
C GLN A 3 10.38 -5.20 13.64
N ALA A 4 11.20 -5.14 12.60
CA ALA A 4 10.82 -5.65 11.28
C ALA A 4 10.58 -7.17 11.33
N PHE A 5 11.40 -7.91 12.08
CA PHE A 5 11.25 -9.36 12.23
C PHE A 5 9.89 -9.74 12.85
N PHE A 6 9.41 -8.98 13.83
CA PHE A 6 8.08 -9.23 14.43
C PHE A 6 6.92 -8.72 13.58
N ALA A 7 7.10 -7.63 12.82
CA ALA A 7 6.07 -7.11 11.91
C ALA A 7 5.72 -8.11 10.79
N PHE A 8 6.70 -8.88 10.31
CA PHE A 8 6.47 -9.91 9.29
C PHE A 8 5.93 -11.24 9.85
N HIS A 9 6.29 -11.61 11.09
CA HIS A 9 5.81 -12.86 11.71
C HIS A 9 4.43 -12.75 12.38
N GLY A 10 4.03 -11.56 12.88
CA GLY A 10 2.73 -11.37 13.51
C GLY A 10 1.54 -11.25 12.55
N ALA A 11 1.77 -10.93 11.28
CA ALA A 11 0.72 -10.68 10.29
C ALA A 11 0.03 -11.96 9.76
N TYR A 12 0.55 -13.15 10.05
CA TYR A 12 -0.05 -14.43 9.63
C TYR A 12 -0.96 -15.06 10.70
N ALA A 13 -0.93 -14.58 11.94
CA ALA A 13 -1.72 -15.14 13.03
C ALA A 13 -2.99 -14.30 13.25
N ASP A 14 -3.99 -14.53 12.41
CA ASP A 14 -5.41 -14.66 12.80
C ASP A 14 -5.85 -13.88 14.07
N MET A 15 -5.88 -12.55 14.00
CA MET A 15 -6.69 -11.75 14.93
C MET A 15 -7.74 -10.96 14.14
N PRO A 16 -9.04 -11.26 14.32
CA PRO A 16 -10.10 -10.41 13.80
C PRO A 16 -10.08 -9.11 14.61
N GLY A 17 -9.35 -8.11 14.12
CA GLY A 17 -9.25 -6.79 14.76
C GLY A 17 -7.85 -6.15 14.78
N GLY A 18 -6.81 -6.78 14.24
CA GLY A 18 -5.48 -6.16 14.18
C GLY A 18 -5.35 -5.17 13.03
N ALA A 19 -5.50 -3.86 13.29
CA ALA A 19 -5.25 -2.71 12.39
C ALA A 19 -5.84 -2.73 10.96
N ALA A 20 -6.48 -3.82 10.54
CA ALA A 20 -7.16 -4.04 9.27
C ALA A 20 -8.66 -3.70 9.35
N GLY A 21 -9.12 -3.21 10.51
CA GLY A 21 -10.54 -2.94 10.80
C GLY A 21 -10.97 -1.49 10.59
N ALA A 22 -10.05 -0.55 10.46
CA ALA A 22 -10.36 0.73 9.83
C ALA A 22 -10.21 0.49 8.32
N GLN A 23 -11.18 0.91 7.52
CA GLN A 23 -11.13 0.81 6.05
C GLN A 23 -9.84 1.50 5.56
N ASP A 24 -8.73 0.77 5.46
CA ASP A 24 -7.43 1.33 5.07
C ASP A 24 -7.58 1.88 3.65
N PRO A 25 -7.59 3.20 3.45
CA PRO A 25 -7.82 3.79 2.14
C PRO A 25 -6.57 3.67 1.25
N VAL A 26 -5.41 3.32 1.84
CA VAL A 26 -4.15 3.17 1.12
C VAL A 26 -4.15 1.90 0.28
N GLY A 27 -4.53 0.76 0.85
CA GLY A 27 -4.55 -0.53 0.14
C GLY A 27 -5.33 -0.53 -1.20
N PRO A 28 -6.58 -0.05 -1.24
CA PRO A 28 -7.34 0.12 -2.48
C PRO A 28 -6.66 1.04 -3.49
N ALA A 29 -6.13 2.19 -3.06
CA ALA A 29 -5.48 3.15 -3.95
C ALA A 29 -4.17 2.61 -4.55
N VAL A 30 -3.36 1.88 -3.77
CA VAL A 30 -2.15 1.19 -4.28
C VAL A 30 -2.52 0.15 -5.33
N ARG A 31 -3.59 -0.62 -5.11
CA ARG A 31 -4.08 -1.60 -6.10
C ARG A 31 -4.58 -0.93 -7.38
N ALA A 32 -5.28 0.20 -7.27
CA ALA A 32 -5.72 0.98 -8.43
C ALA A 32 -4.53 1.51 -9.24
N LEU A 33 -3.54 2.13 -8.58
CA LEU A 33 -2.33 2.61 -9.24
C LEU A 33 -1.57 1.46 -9.91
N ARG A 34 -1.48 0.29 -9.26
CA ARG A 34 -0.87 -0.90 -9.86
C ARG A 34 -1.61 -1.38 -11.11
N ALA A 35 -2.94 -1.32 -11.13
CA ALA A 35 -3.73 -1.72 -12.28
C ALA A 35 -3.59 -0.77 -13.47
N GLN A 36 -3.33 0.52 -13.21
CA GLN A 36 -3.09 1.55 -14.23
C GLN A 36 -1.69 1.46 -14.85
N SER A 37 -0.73 0.80 -14.20
CA SER A 37 0.62 0.63 -14.74
C SER A 37 0.73 -0.56 -15.68
N GLY A 38 1.32 -0.34 -16.86
CA GLY A 38 1.59 -1.35 -17.88
C GLY A 38 2.71 -2.34 -17.49
N SER A 39 3.51 -2.03 -16.47
CA SER A 39 4.50 -2.95 -15.92
C SER A 39 4.75 -2.73 -14.43
N LEU A 40 5.36 -3.72 -13.77
CA LEU A 40 5.78 -3.59 -12.37
C LEU A 40 6.84 -2.49 -12.20
N VAL A 41 7.78 -2.35 -13.15
CA VAL A 41 8.83 -1.32 -13.07
C VAL A 41 8.24 0.08 -13.16
N GLU A 42 7.27 0.29 -14.05
CA GLU A 42 6.55 1.56 -14.17
C GLU A 42 5.80 1.91 -12.88
N PHE A 43 5.08 0.94 -12.31
CA PHE A 43 4.41 1.09 -11.02
C PHE A 43 5.37 1.53 -9.91
N ILE A 44 6.49 0.81 -9.73
CA ILE A 44 7.47 1.11 -8.69
C ILE A 44 8.09 2.50 -8.88
N ARG A 45 8.46 2.87 -10.12
CA ARG A 45 9.01 4.19 -10.42
C ARG A 45 8.03 5.32 -10.12
N ARG A 46 6.74 5.08 -10.34
CA ARG A 46 5.67 6.06 -10.10
C ARG A 46 5.40 6.22 -8.60
N ILE A 47 5.25 5.12 -7.87
CA ILE A 47 4.88 5.16 -6.43
C ILE A 47 6.06 5.52 -5.51
N SER A 48 7.32 5.32 -5.92
CA SER A 48 8.50 5.51 -5.05
C SER A 48 8.71 6.94 -4.53
N TRP A 49 8.09 7.93 -5.16
CA TRP A 49 8.19 9.34 -4.78
C TRP A 49 6.91 9.86 -4.10
N MET A 50 6.01 8.97 -3.69
CA MET A 50 4.79 9.33 -2.98
C MET A 50 5.01 9.06 -1.48
N TRP A 51 5.19 10.12 -0.72
CA TRP A 51 5.37 10.07 0.74
C TRP A 51 4.15 10.59 1.51
N LYS A 52 3.11 11.03 0.78
CA LYS A 52 1.81 11.43 1.33
C LYS A 52 0.68 10.70 0.62
N PHE A 53 -0.40 10.44 1.34
CA PHE A 53 -1.56 9.72 0.79
C PHE A 53 -2.24 10.50 -0.34
N GLU A 54 -2.29 11.83 -0.26
CA GLU A 54 -2.89 12.70 -1.26
C GLU A 54 -2.15 12.62 -2.60
N GLN A 55 -0.83 12.37 -2.59
CA GLN A 55 -0.05 12.16 -3.81
C GLN A 55 -0.47 10.87 -4.52
N LEU A 56 -0.77 9.82 -3.74
CA LEU A 56 -1.28 8.55 -4.26
C LEU A 56 -2.69 8.73 -4.82
N GLN A 57 -3.57 9.45 -4.13
CA GLN A 57 -4.93 9.75 -4.61
C GLN A 57 -4.89 10.52 -5.94
N ALA A 58 -4.14 11.62 -5.99
CA ALA A 58 -4.00 12.43 -7.20
C ALA A 58 -3.41 11.62 -8.38
N ALA A 59 -2.51 10.68 -8.12
CA ALA A 59 -1.94 9.83 -9.16
C ALA A 59 -2.96 8.84 -9.73
N VAL A 60 -3.87 8.32 -8.90
CA VAL A 60 -4.94 7.41 -9.34
C VAL A 60 -6.02 8.14 -10.14
N GLU A 61 -6.35 9.37 -9.75
CA GLU A 61 -7.40 10.19 -10.39
C GLU A 61 -6.99 10.74 -11.77
N ASN A 62 -5.69 10.99 -12.00
CA ASN A 62 -5.16 11.59 -13.23
C ASN A 62 -4.70 10.57 -14.30
N SER A 63 -5.25 9.36 -14.32
CA SER A 63 -4.80 8.26 -15.21
C SER A 63 -5.69 8.00 -16.40
#